data_AF-A0A2I0DW41-F1
#
_entry.id   AF-A0A2I0DW41-F1
#
_cell.length_a   1.000
_cell.length_b   1.000
_cell.length_c   1.000
_cell.angle_alpha   90.00
_cell.angle_beta   90.00
_cell.angle_gamma   90.00
#
_symmetry.space_group_name_H-M   'P 1'
#
loop_
_entity.id
_entity.type
_entity.pdbx_description
1 polymer ?
#
loop_
_entity_poly.entity_id
_entity_poly.type
_entity_poly.pdbx_seq_one_letter_code
_entity_poly.pdbx_strand_id
1 'polypeptide(L)'
;MVEKQELIGRFESVLITLINQRSIQLKHYLSQDAFAFMTLSVEYWNGDMYWNLWDKDEIEFVEYEDFNSSEFIALCDFHEGNANVSQLSDLLLSIGDVIGKEGDEVLSLIEFTHDALTEALNSSKVKELLVEVLKSNASFSEDDFNQMVIATT
;
A
#
# COMPACT_ATOMS: atom_id res chain seq x y z
N MET A 1 -11.17 2.85 20.92
CA MET A 1 -9.81 2.64 20.42
C MET A 1 -9.85 1.36 19.62
N VAL A 2 -9.53 1.39 18.33
CA VAL A 2 -9.53 0.18 17.49
C VAL A 2 -8.38 -0.72 17.94
N GLU A 3 -8.64 -2.02 18.02
CA GLU A 3 -7.61 -2.99 18.40
C GLU A 3 -6.62 -3.18 17.24
N LYS A 4 -5.32 -3.32 17.53
CA LYS A 4 -4.27 -3.47 16.51
C LYS A 4 -4.59 -4.58 15.51
N GLN A 5 -5.11 -5.71 16.02
CA GLN A 5 -5.48 -6.86 15.20
C GLN A 5 -6.65 -6.59 14.24
N GLU A 6 -7.61 -5.76 14.66
CA GLU A 6 -8.68 -5.32 13.76
C GLU A 6 -8.12 -4.43 12.65
N LEU A 7 -7.22 -3.50 12.98
CA LEU A 7 -6.57 -2.64 11.99
C LEU A 7 -5.70 -3.43 11.00
N ILE A 8 -4.93 -4.41 11.49
CA ILE A 8 -4.16 -5.34 10.64
C ILE A 8 -5.09 -6.07 9.67
N GLY A 9 -6.18 -6.66 10.16
CA GLY A 9 -7.12 -7.40 9.30
C GLY A 9 -7.80 -6.53 8.24
N ARG A 10 -8.05 -5.25 8.54
CA ARG A 10 -8.57 -4.26 7.59
C ARG A 10 -7.54 -3.94 6.51
N PHE A 11 -6.31 -3.62 6.90
CA PHE A 11 -5.22 -3.40 5.95
C PHE A 11 -5.00 -4.61 5.06
N GLU A 12 -4.93 -5.81 5.61
CA GLU A 12 -4.75 -7.04 4.85
C GLU A 12 -5.86 -7.22 3.81
N SER A 13 -7.12 -7.06 4.21
CA SER A 13 -8.27 -7.22 3.31
C SER A 13 -8.25 -6.22 2.16
N VAL A 14 -7.84 -4.99 2.44
CA VAL A 14 -7.69 -3.92 1.45
C VAL A 14 -6.51 -4.19 0.52
N LEU A 15 -5.32 -4.51 1.05
CA LEU A 15 -4.14 -4.85 0.24
C LEU A 15 -4.44 -6.00 -0.72
N ILE A 16 -5.07 -7.08 -0.24
CA ILE A 16 -5.50 -8.21 -1.07
C ILE A 16 -6.45 -7.75 -2.18
N THR A 17 -7.42 -6.89 -1.86
CA THR A 17 -8.35 -6.35 -2.85
C THR A 17 -7.60 -5.59 -3.94
N LEU A 18 -6.78 -4.63 -3.53
CA LEU A 18 -6.05 -3.73 -4.43
C LEU A 18 -5.11 -4.52 -5.35
N ILE A 19 -4.31 -5.42 -4.79
CA ILE A 19 -3.38 -6.25 -5.56
C ILE A 19 -4.13 -7.07 -6.61
N ASN A 20 -5.24 -7.73 -6.23
CA ASN A 20 -6.00 -8.55 -7.17
C ASN A 20 -6.62 -7.72 -8.29
N GLN A 21 -7.24 -6.60 -7.96
CA GLN A 21 -7.95 -5.76 -8.93
C GLN A 21 -7.00 -5.00 -9.88
N ARG A 22 -5.76 -4.74 -9.46
CA ARG A 22 -4.75 -3.99 -10.22
C ARG A 22 -3.56 -4.84 -10.69
N SER A 23 -3.67 -6.17 -10.56
CA SER A 23 -2.55 -7.09 -10.82
C SER A 23 -1.99 -6.99 -12.24
N ILE A 24 -2.84 -6.81 -13.25
CA ILE A 24 -2.42 -6.67 -14.65
C ILE A 24 -1.60 -5.40 -14.84
N GLN A 25 -2.10 -4.28 -14.33
CA GLN A 25 -1.43 -2.99 -14.44
C GLN A 25 -0.11 -2.98 -13.63
N LEU A 26 -0.09 -3.62 -12.45
CA LEU A 26 1.13 -3.79 -11.65
C LEU A 26 2.19 -4.57 -12.43
N LYS A 27 1.81 -5.71 -13.00
CA LYS A 27 2.73 -6.55 -13.78
C LYS A 27 3.24 -5.81 -15.02
N HIS A 28 2.40 -5.01 -15.68
CA HIS A 28 2.82 -4.14 -16.79
C HIS A 28 3.95 -3.21 -16.34
N TYR A 29 3.74 -2.39 -15.31
CA TYR A 29 4.76 -1.43 -14.87
C TYR A 29 6.02 -2.08 -14.32
N LEU A 30 5.88 -3.14 -13.52
CA LEU A 30 7.01 -3.87 -12.94
C LEU A 30 7.89 -4.55 -13.98
N SER A 31 7.33 -4.87 -15.15
CA SER A 31 8.09 -5.48 -16.26
C SER A 31 8.88 -4.48 -17.09
N GLN A 32 8.63 -3.18 -16.94
CA GLN A 32 9.31 -2.15 -17.71
C GLN A 32 10.70 -1.86 -17.16
N ASP A 33 11.64 -1.58 -18.07
CA ASP A 33 13.01 -1.17 -17.69
C ASP A 33 13.03 0.12 -16.85
N ALA A 34 11.99 0.96 -17.00
CA ALA A 34 11.75 2.17 -16.22
C ALA A 34 11.57 1.90 -14.73
N PHE A 35 11.13 0.71 -14.29
CA PHE A 35 10.85 0.47 -12.86
C PHE A 35 12.11 0.59 -11.99
N ALA A 36 12.05 1.46 -10.97
CA ALA A 36 13.08 1.57 -9.94
C ALA A 36 12.65 0.91 -8.62
N PHE A 37 11.57 1.40 -8.01
CA PHE A 37 11.03 0.89 -6.74
C PHE A 37 9.57 1.32 -6.56
N MET A 38 8.97 0.90 -5.45
CA MET A 38 7.57 1.17 -5.11
C MET A 38 7.44 1.54 -3.64
N THR A 39 6.54 2.46 -3.32
CA THR A 39 6.29 2.91 -1.94
C THR A 39 4.80 2.91 -1.63
N LEU A 40 4.44 2.52 -0.41
CA LEU A 40 3.08 2.61 0.10
C LEU A 40 3.00 3.76 1.11
N SER A 41 2.06 4.68 0.93
CA SER A 41 1.88 5.87 1.76
C SER A 41 0.45 5.89 2.32
N VAL A 42 0.28 6.36 3.56
CA VAL A 42 -1.04 6.52 4.19
C VAL A 42 -1.32 8.00 4.44
N GLU A 43 -2.45 8.50 3.95
CA GLU A 43 -2.90 9.87 4.16
C GLU A 43 -4.14 9.91 5.06
N TYR A 44 -3.91 10.12 6.35
CA TYR A 44 -4.96 10.18 7.36
C TYR A 44 -6.00 11.27 7.12
N TRP A 45 -5.60 12.42 6.55
CA TRP A 45 -6.49 13.56 6.28
C TRP A 45 -7.55 13.28 5.23
N ASN A 46 -7.20 12.44 4.25
CA ASN A 46 -8.06 12.09 3.12
C ASN A 46 -8.69 10.70 3.29
N GLY A 47 -8.35 9.97 4.36
CA GLY A 47 -8.81 8.60 4.56
C GLY A 47 -8.21 7.61 3.55
N ASP A 48 -7.04 7.93 3.00
CA ASP A 48 -6.54 7.30 1.79
C ASP A 48 -5.20 6.58 2.01
N MET A 49 -4.87 5.68 1.08
CA MET A 49 -3.59 4.99 1.00
C MET A 49 -3.18 4.91 -0.47
N TYR A 50 -1.96 5.36 -0.74
CA TYR A 50 -1.40 5.46 -2.08
C TYR A 50 -0.29 4.46 -2.28
N TRP A 51 -0.37 3.74 -3.39
CA TRP A 51 0.73 2.92 -3.88
C TRP A 51 1.38 3.61 -5.07
N ASN A 52 2.60 4.08 -4.88
CA ASN A 52 3.34 4.86 -5.86
C ASN A 52 4.45 4.03 -6.48
N LEU A 53 4.55 4.09 -7.80
CA LEU A 53 5.65 3.50 -8.56
C LEU A 53 6.63 4.59 -8.93
N TRP A 54 7.92 4.28 -8.82
CA TRP A 54 9.00 5.20 -9.11
C TRP A 54 9.78 4.71 -10.31
N ASP A 55 10.03 5.63 -11.24
CA ASP A 55 10.84 5.43 -12.41
C ASP A 55 12.34 5.55 -12.07
N LYS A 56 13.19 4.96 -12.93
CA LYS A 56 14.63 5.17 -12.90
C LYS A 56 14.93 6.52 -13.52
N ASP A 57 15.99 7.16 -13.01
CA ASP A 57 16.51 8.40 -13.59
C ASP A 57 16.61 8.28 -15.13
N GLU A 58 16.04 9.27 -15.82
CA GLU A 58 16.06 9.42 -17.28
C GLU A 58 15.23 8.39 -18.09
N ILE A 59 14.45 7.50 -17.43
CA ILE A 59 13.63 6.49 -18.10
C ILE A 59 12.21 6.50 -17.54
N GLU A 60 11.27 7.11 -18.26
CA GLU A 60 9.86 7.19 -17.85
C GLU A 60 9.07 5.90 -18.18
N PHE A 61 8.01 5.65 -17.41
CA PHE A 61 7.07 4.58 -17.71
C PHE A 61 6.28 4.83 -18.99
N VAL A 62 6.00 3.76 -19.72
CA VAL A 62 4.94 3.70 -20.73
C VAL A 62 3.63 3.38 -20.01
N GLU A 63 2.69 4.33 -20.04
CA GLU A 63 1.39 4.21 -19.38
C GLU A 63 0.53 3.04 -19.91
N TYR A 64 -0.31 2.48 -19.04
CA TYR A 64 -1.27 1.42 -19.36
C TYR A 64 -2.70 1.99 -19.40
N GLU A 65 -3.36 1.99 -20.56
CA GLU A 65 -4.81 2.26 -20.72
C GLU A 65 -5.38 3.35 -19.78
N ASP A 66 -4.87 4.58 -19.90
CA ASP A 66 -5.29 5.75 -19.11
C ASP A 66 -4.99 5.67 -17.58
N PHE A 67 -4.18 4.72 -17.12
CA PHE A 67 -3.67 4.67 -15.74
C PHE A 67 -2.34 5.39 -15.62
N ASN A 68 -2.28 6.44 -14.81
CA ASN A 68 -1.03 7.10 -14.47
C ASN A 68 -0.23 6.25 -13.46
N SER A 69 1.08 6.13 -13.69
CA SER A 69 2.02 5.41 -12.81
C SER A 69 2.37 6.16 -11.52
N SER A 70 2.21 7.49 -11.46
CA SER A 70 2.59 8.31 -10.31
C SER A 70 1.63 8.15 -9.11
N GLU A 71 0.36 7.84 -9.36
CA GLU A 71 -0.70 7.64 -8.35
C GLU A 71 -1.37 6.29 -8.60
N PHE A 72 -0.55 5.25 -8.65
CA PHE A 72 -0.91 4.00 -9.31
C PHE A 72 -2.08 3.25 -8.62
N ILE A 73 -2.21 3.35 -7.29
CA ILE A 73 -3.39 2.86 -6.55
C ILE A 73 -3.73 3.81 -5.40
N ALA A 74 -4.90 4.46 -5.47
CA ALA A 74 -5.52 5.15 -4.33
C ALA A 74 -6.70 4.30 -3.79
N LEU A 75 -6.94 4.32 -2.47
CA LEU A 75 -8.14 3.69 -1.90
C LEU A 75 -9.42 4.34 -2.44
N CYS A 76 -9.39 5.64 -2.70
CA CYS A 76 -10.56 6.36 -3.18
C CYS A 76 -11.16 5.76 -4.47
N ASP A 77 -10.33 5.19 -5.35
CA ASP A 77 -10.76 4.52 -6.60
C ASP A 77 -11.74 3.37 -6.35
N PHE A 78 -11.69 2.77 -5.17
CA PHE A 78 -12.42 1.56 -4.80
C PHE A 78 -13.43 1.81 -3.68
N HIS A 79 -13.61 3.06 -3.28
CA HIS A 79 -14.49 3.42 -2.18
C HIS A 79 -15.96 3.07 -2.49
N GLU A 80 -16.36 3.19 -3.75
CA GLU A 80 -17.67 2.73 -4.22
C GLU A 80 -17.65 1.22 -4.52
N GLY A 81 -18.41 0.45 -3.76
CA GLY A 81 -18.61 -0.98 -4.01
C GLY A 81 -17.65 -1.92 -3.28
N ASN A 82 -16.73 -1.41 -2.45
CA ASN A 82 -15.90 -2.24 -1.57
C ASN A 82 -16.01 -1.84 -0.09
N ALA A 83 -16.76 -2.63 0.68
CA ALA A 83 -16.98 -2.37 2.09
C ALA A 83 -15.70 -2.36 2.94
N ASN A 84 -14.67 -3.14 2.58
CA ASN A 84 -13.41 -3.15 3.32
C ASN A 84 -12.65 -1.84 3.11
N VAL A 85 -12.70 -1.30 1.89
CA VAL A 85 -12.08 -0.01 1.54
C VAL A 85 -12.78 1.13 2.27
N SER A 86 -14.12 1.20 2.21
CA SER A 86 -14.87 2.25 2.92
C SER A 86 -14.62 2.22 4.42
N GLN A 87 -14.60 1.01 5.03
CA GLN A 87 -14.36 0.89 6.46
C GLN A 87 -12.93 1.26 6.88
N LEU A 88 -11.93 0.98 6.05
CA LEU A 88 -10.56 1.44 6.32
C LEU A 88 -10.47 2.96 6.18
N SER A 89 -11.09 3.54 5.15
CA SER A 89 -11.13 4.99 4.93
C SER A 89 -11.77 5.72 6.11
N ASP A 90 -12.96 5.29 6.54
CA ASP A 90 -13.65 5.85 7.71
C ASP A 90 -12.78 5.80 8.98
N LEU A 91 -12.01 4.72 9.14
CA LEU A 91 -11.10 4.55 10.26
C LEU A 91 -9.89 5.49 10.17
N LEU A 92 -9.29 5.62 9.00
CA LEU A 92 -8.17 6.54 8.76
C LEU A 92 -8.60 8.01 8.94
N LEU A 93 -9.81 8.38 8.52
CA LEU A 93 -10.38 9.71 8.76
C LEU A 93 -10.59 9.96 10.26
N SER A 94 -11.15 8.98 10.97
CA SER A 94 -11.30 9.05 12.43
C SER A 94 -9.95 9.22 13.15
N ILE A 95 -8.90 8.58 12.64
CA ILE A 95 -7.52 8.78 13.09
C ILE A 95 -7.06 10.21 12.75
N GLY A 96 -7.29 10.69 11.52
CA GLY A 96 -6.98 12.05 11.08
C GLY A 96 -7.63 13.14 11.96
N ASP A 97 -8.88 12.96 12.37
CA ASP A 97 -9.60 13.85 13.29
C ASP A 97 -8.95 13.96 14.68
N VAL A 98 -8.20 12.93 15.08
CA VAL A 98 -7.39 12.93 16.31
C VAL A 98 -6.04 13.60 16.05
N ILE A 99 -5.38 13.28 14.93
CA ILE A 99 -4.10 13.89 14.51
C ILE A 99 -4.21 15.41 14.36
N GLY A 100 -5.38 15.92 13.92
CA GLY A 100 -5.70 17.36 13.84
C GLY A 100 -5.68 18.11 15.16
N LYS A 101 -5.47 17.43 16.28
CA LYS A 101 -5.38 17.98 17.63
C LYS A 101 -3.97 17.73 18.14
N GLU A 102 -3.10 18.74 18.03
CA GLU A 102 -1.65 18.68 18.32
C GLU A 102 -1.29 17.97 19.65
N GLY A 103 -0.24 17.12 19.68
CA GLY A 103 0.33 16.52 20.90
C GLY A 103 1.14 15.23 20.69
N ASP A 104 1.83 14.73 21.72
CA ASP A 104 2.65 13.49 21.68
C ASP A 104 1.84 12.23 21.32
N GLU A 105 0.54 12.22 21.64
CA GLU A 105 -0.38 11.11 21.33
C GLU A 105 -0.55 10.89 19.82
N VAL A 106 -0.26 11.92 19.01
CA VAL A 106 -0.33 11.88 17.54
C VAL A 106 0.75 10.97 16.95
N LEU A 107 1.99 11.09 17.45
CA LEU A 107 3.11 10.27 16.97
C LEU A 107 2.85 8.79 17.27
N SER A 108 2.40 8.47 18.48
CA SER A 108 2.06 7.10 18.86
C SER A 108 0.95 6.48 18.01
N LEU A 109 -0.01 7.28 17.53
CA LEU A 109 -1.09 6.80 16.67
C LEU A 109 -0.63 6.53 15.23
N ILE A 110 0.27 7.38 14.71
CA ILE A 110 0.92 7.17 13.40
C ILE A 110 1.78 5.90 13.46
N GLU A 111 2.62 5.77 14.48
CA GLU A 111 3.45 4.57 14.71
C GLU A 111 2.58 3.31 14.81
N PHE A 112 1.51 3.35 15.62
CA PHE A 112 0.57 2.26 15.75
C PHE A 112 -0.04 1.82 14.41
N THR A 113 -0.35 2.80 13.54
CA THR A 113 -0.96 2.51 12.24
C THR A 113 0.07 1.96 11.25
N HIS A 114 1.27 2.51 11.20
CA HIS A 114 2.37 2.00 10.39
C HIS A 114 2.80 0.60 10.81
N ASP A 115 2.82 0.32 12.10
CA ASP A 115 3.04 -1.01 12.65
C ASP A 115 1.98 -2.01 12.14
N ALA A 116 0.70 -1.64 12.24
CA ALA A 116 -0.40 -2.49 11.78
C ALA A 116 -0.34 -2.74 10.26
N LEU A 117 -0.03 -1.71 9.46
CA LEU A 117 0.16 -1.84 8.02
C LEU A 117 1.34 -2.76 7.68
N THR A 118 2.45 -2.59 8.40
CA THR A 118 3.65 -3.43 8.25
C THR A 118 3.33 -4.89 8.56
N GLU A 119 2.62 -5.16 9.66
CA GLU A 119 2.17 -6.51 9.99
C GLU A 119 1.23 -7.09 8.92
N ALA A 120 0.33 -6.29 8.35
CA ALA A 120 -0.55 -6.72 7.27
C ALA A 120 0.20 -7.06 5.97
N LEU A 121 1.18 -6.24 5.57
CA LEU A 121 2.08 -6.53 4.44
C LEU A 121 2.86 -7.82 4.65
N ASN A 122 3.09 -8.18 5.92
CA ASN A 122 3.83 -9.37 6.31
C ASN A 122 2.97 -10.62 6.48
N SER A 123 1.66 -10.51 6.31
CA SER A 123 0.78 -11.68 6.29
C SER A 123 1.18 -12.59 5.13
N SER A 124 1.12 -13.91 5.35
CA SER A 124 1.47 -14.90 4.32
C SER A 124 0.69 -14.66 3.03
N LYS A 125 -0.59 -14.30 3.16
CA LYS A 125 -1.49 -14.11 2.02
C LYS A 125 -1.13 -12.87 1.19
N VAL A 126 -0.81 -11.75 1.84
CA VAL A 126 -0.37 -10.54 1.12
C VAL A 126 0.99 -10.77 0.48
N LYS A 127 1.93 -11.38 1.20
CA LYS A 127 3.26 -11.73 0.67
C LYS A 127 3.19 -12.60 -0.57
N GLU A 128 2.38 -13.67 -0.55
CA GLU A 128 2.22 -14.56 -1.71
C GLU A 128 1.75 -13.79 -2.95
N LEU A 129 0.76 -12.91 -2.79
CA LEU A 129 0.26 -12.07 -3.89
C LEU A 129 1.31 -11.08 -4.40
N LEU A 130 2.05 -10.43 -3.49
CA LEU A 130 3.14 -9.53 -3.84
C LEU A 130 4.24 -10.25 -4.61
N VAL A 131 4.67 -11.42 -4.15
CA VAL A 131 5.68 -12.24 -4.84
C VAL A 131 5.21 -12.62 -6.24
N GLU A 132 3.94 -12.98 -6.42
CA GLU A 132 3.39 -13.33 -7.73
C GLU A 132 3.46 -12.15 -8.72
N VAL A 133 3.19 -10.93 -8.23
CA VAL A 133 3.24 -9.71 -9.03
C VAL A 133 4.68 -9.26 -9.30
N LEU A 134 5.54 -9.29 -8.27
CA LEU A 134 6.93 -8.85 -8.36
C LEU A 134 7.80 -9.75 -9.25
N LYS A 135 7.42 -11.02 -9.44
CA LYS A 135 8.06 -11.92 -10.41
C LYS A 135 8.04 -11.42 -11.86
N SER A 136 7.20 -10.44 -12.18
CA SER A 136 7.23 -9.77 -13.49
C SER A 136 8.42 -8.82 -13.67
N ASN A 137 9.07 -8.39 -12.60
CA ASN A 137 10.32 -7.62 -12.66
C ASN A 137 11.52 -8.58 -12.80
N ALA A 138 12.30 -8.43 -13.87
CA ALA A 138 13.46 -9.27 -14.13
C ALA A 138 14.56 -9.18 -13.06
N SER A 139 14.60 -8.09 -12.30
CA SER A 139 15.55 -7.88 -11.20
C SER A 139 15.05 -8.42 -9.86
N PHE A 140 13.83 -8.97 -9.80
CA PHE A 140 13.26 -9.49 -8.56
C PHE A 140 13.99 -10.75 -8.09
N SER A 141 14.32 -10.75 -6.80
CA SER A 141 14.88 -11.88 -6.07
C SER A 141 13.99 -12.16 -4.86
N GLU A 142 13.45 -13.37 -4.78
CA GLU A 142 12.60 -13.78 -3.66
C GLU A 142 13.39 -13.82 -2.34
N ASP A 143 14.69 -14.12 -2.40
CA ASP A 143 15.59 -14.10 -1.25
C ASP A 143 15.79 -12.68 -0.71
N ASP A 144 15.85 -11.66 -1.57
CA ASP A 144 16.02 -10.26 -1.17
C ASP A 144 14.71 -9.67 -0.65
N PHE A 145 13.57 -10.03 -1.26
CA PHE A 145 12.25 -9.61 -0.78
C PHE A 145 11.96 -10.12 0.64
N ASN A 146 12.31 -11.38 0.90
CA ASN A 146 12.17 -11.95 2.24
C ASN A 146 13.10 -11.29 3.28
N GLN A 147 14.17 -10.62 2.84
CA GLN A 147 15.10 -9.87 3.69
C GLN A 147 14.73 -8.38 3.86
N MET A 148 14.07 -7.76 2.88
CA MET A 148 13.57 -6.36 2.99
C MET A 148 12.37 -6.22 3.91
N VAL A 149 11.75 -7.35 4.27
CA VAL A 149 10.72 -7.45 5.31
C VAL A 149 11.38 -7.41 6.69
N ILE A 150 11.94 -6.26 7.05
CA ILE A 150 12.35 -5.96 8.41
C ILE A 150 11.71 -4.61 8.73
N ALA A 151 10.75 -4.64 9.66
CA ALA A 151 10.18 -3.42 10.22
C ALA A 151 11.35 -2.56 10.74
N THR A 152 11.65 -1.46 10.06
CA THR A 152 12.50 -0.42 10.63
C THR A 152 11.75 0.14 11.83
N THR A 153 12.28 -0.20 13.00
CA THR A 153 11.91 0.36 14.30
C THR A 153 12.52 1.74 14.47
#